data_AF-A0A2X2MEI6-F1
#
_entry.id   AF-A0A2X2MEI6-F1
#
_cell.length_a   1.000
_cell.length_b   1.000
_cell.length_c   1.000
_cell.angle_alpha   90.00
_cell.angle_beta   90.00
_cell.angle_gamma   90.00
#
_symmetry.space_group_name_H-M   'P 1'
#
loop_
_entity.id
_entity.type
_entity.pdbx_description
1 polymer ?
#
loop_
_entity_poly.entity_id
_entity_poly.type
_entity_poly.pdbx_seq_one_letter_code
_entity_poly.pdbx_strand_id
1 'polypeptide(L)'
;MAEQQTIMERLFHSLDEKAKTLNNENGQSFIENLGLAMEQVYTNERGLLEQSTLQDRRKAFQFAYLSLMQEEKIQAIIKLHQIQLD
;
A
#
# COMPACT_ATOMS: atom_id res chain seq x y z
N MET A 1 1.51 -20.66 -17.32
CA MET A 1 2.09 -20.97 -16.00
C MET A 1 2.15 -19.65 -15.25
N ALA A 2 1.42 -19.50 -14.15
CA ALA A 2 1.50 -18.26 -13.36
C ALA A 2 2.84 -18.25 -12.61
N GLU A 3 3.64 -17.21 -12.78
CA GLU A 3 4.87 -17.04 -12.01
C GLU A 3 4.52 -16.98 -10.52
N GLN A 4 5.27 -17.74 -9.71
CA GLN A 4 5.09 -17.75 -8.27
C GLN A 4 5.59 -16.42 -7.70
N GLN A 5 4.67 -15.62 -7.14
CA GLN A 5 5.03 -14.33 -6.52
C GLN A 5 6.09 -14.50 -5.44
N THR A 6 7.09 -13.62 -5.47
CA THR A 6 8.12 -13.51 -4.44
C THR A 6 7.51 -13.06 -3.11
N ILE A 7 8.20 -13.33 -1.99
CA ILE A 7 7.75 -12.87 -0.67
C ILE A 7 7.66 -11.33 -0.60
N MET A 8 8.56 -10.62 -1.28
CA MET A 8 8.52 -9.16 -1.38
C MET A 8 7.25 -8.67 -2.09
N GLU A 9 6.87 -9.27 -3.23
CA GLU A 9 5.65 -8.90 -3.96
C GLU A 9 4.39 -9.19 -3.14
N ARG A 10 4.36 -10.34 -2.46
CA ARG A 10 3.25 -10.69 -1.56
C ARG A 10 3.11 -9.69 -0.40
N LEU A 11 4.22 -9.29 0.21
CA LEU A 11 4.23 -8.25 1.24
C LEU A 11 3.78 -6.90 0.70
N PHE A 12 4.26 -6.52 -0.49
CA PHE A 12 3.85 -5.29 -1.16
C PHE A 12 2.33 -5.26 -1.37
N HIS A 13 1.77 -6.31 -1.98
CA HIS A 13 0.33 -6.38 -2.24
C HIS A 13 -0.50 -6.35 -0.95
N SER A 14 -0.08 -7.09 0.08
CA SER A 14 -0.78 -7.07 1.38
C SER A 14 -0.80 -5.67 2.01
N LEU A 15 0.32 -4.94 1.96
CA LEU A 15 0.40 -3.57 2.47
C LEU A 15 -0.40 -2.58 1.63
N ASP A 16 -0.28 -2.66 0.30
CA ASP A 16 -0.93 -1.75 -0.64
C ASP A 16 -2.46 -1.90 -0.60
N GLU A 17 -2.98 -3.12 -0.65
CA GLU A 17 -4.41 -3.39 -0.60
C GLU A 17 -5.01 -2.91 0.73
N LYS A 18 -4.39 -3.27 1.86
CA LYS A 18 -4.88 -2.83 3.18
C LYS A 18 -4.87 -1.31 3.32
N ALA A 19 -3.79 -0.64 2.89
CA ALA A 19 -3.70 0.80 2.99
C ALA A 19 -4.76 1.50 2.12
N LYS A 20 -5.00 0.99 0.90
CA LYS A 20 -6.06 1.51 0.00
C LYS A 20 -7.46 1.27 0.56
N THR A 21 -7.71 0.10 1.13
CA THR A 21 -8.99 -0.19 1.81
C THR A 21 -9.21 0.79 2.96
N LEU A 22 -8.23 0.98 3.84
CA LEU A 22 -8.32 1.93 4.95
C LEU A 22 -8.57 3.36 4.45
N ASN A 23 -7.91 3.77 3.36
CA ASN A 23 -8.11 5.09 2.78
C ASN A 23 -9.51 5.33 2.21
N ASN A 24 -10.21 4.27 1.80
CA ASN A 24 -11.61 4.37 1.37
C ASN A 24 -12.58 4.34 2.56
N GLU A 25 -12.16 3.78 3.69
CA GLU A 25 -12.98 3.60 4.89
C GLU A 25 -12.84 4.76 5.88
N ASN A 26 -11.73 5.52 5.83
CA ASN A 26 -11.43 6.59 6.76
C ASN A 26 -10.93 7.87 6.06
N GLY A 27 -10.85 8.96 6.83
CA GLY A 27 -10.34 10.25 6.36
C GLY A 27 -8.87 10.50 6.70
N GLN A 28 -8.09 9.45 7.00
CA GLN A 28 -6.67 9.58 7.33
C GLN A 28 -5.83 9.75 6.07
N SER A 29 -4.62 10.28 6.24
CA SER A 29 -3.68 10.39 5.12
C SER A 29 -3.16 9.02 4.68
N PHE A 30 -2.68 8.94 3.44
CA PHE A 30 -2.09 7.71 2.89
C PHE A 30 -0.95 7.14 3.74
N ILE A 31 -0.13 7.99 4.36
CA ILE A 31 0.98 7.54 5.20
C ILE A 31 0.50 6.96 6.54
N GLU A 32 -0.55 7.54 7.13
CA GLU A 32 -1.19 7.00 8.34
C GLU A 32 -1.84 5.63 8.05
N ASN A 33 -2.54 5.53 6.92
CA ASN A 33 -3.15 4.28 6.46
C ASN A 33 -2.11 3.20 6.13
N LEU A 34 -0.95 3.58 5.59
CA LEU A 34 0.17 2.65 5.42
C LEU A 34 0.72 2.17 6.78
N GLY A 35 0.81 3.06 7.78
CA GLY A 35 1.20 2.69 9.14
C GLY A 35 0.24 1.69 9.79
N LEU A 36 -1.07 1.90 9.65
CA LEU A 36 -2.10 0.97 10.12
C LEU A 36 -2.07 -0.37 9.37
N ALA A 37 -1.88 -0.35 8.05
CA ALA A 37 -1.71 -1.56 7.25
C ALA A 37 -0.49 -2.36 7.70
N MET A 38 0.63 -1.69 8.00
CA MET A 38 1.79 -2.32 8.61
C MET A 38 1.42 -2.95 9.95
N GLU A 39 0.83 -2.21 10.88
CA GLU A 39 0.43 -2.75 12.19
C GLU A 39 -0.39 -4.04 12.05
N GLN A 40 -1.34 -4.07 11.11
CA GLN A 40 -2.14 -5.26 10.83
C GLN A 40 -1.28 -6.42 10.30
N VAL A 41 -0.39 -6.19 9.34
CA VAL A 41 0.50 -7.23 8.79
C VAL A 41 1.47 -7.75 9.87
N TYR A 42 2.07 -6.84 10.65
CA TYR A 42 3.01 -7.19 11.71
C TYR A 42 2.37 -7.94 12.88
N THR A 43 1.09 -7.69 13.13
CA THR A 43 0.34 -8.37 14.21
C THR A 43 -0.25 -9.71 13.75
N ASN A 44 -0.81 -9.75 12.54
CA ASN A 44 -1.68 -10.86 12.11
C ASN A 44 -1.04 -11.79 11.07
N GLU A 45 -0.01 -11.35 10.33
CA GLU A 45 0.56 -12.09 9.20
C GLU A 45 2.01 -12.53 9.49
N ARG A 46 2.23 -13.04 10.70
CA ARG A 46 3.56 -13.44 11.19
C ARG A 46 4.29 -14.42 10.25
N GLY A 47 3.57 -15.37 9.67
CA GLY A 47 4.17 -16.34 8.74
C GLY A 47 4.74 -15.71 7.47
N LEU A 48 4.11 -14.63 6.97
CA LEU A 48 4.62 -13.88 5.82
C LEU A 48 5.90 -13.11 6.20
N LEU A 49 5.94 -12.57 7.41
CA LEU A 49 7.12 -11.89 7.92
C LEU A 49 8.29 -12.84 8.15
N GLU A 50 8.06 -14.01 8.74
CA GLU A 50 9.10 -15.01 9.00
C GLU A 50 9.76 -15.53 7.72
N GLN A 51 9.03 -15.55 6.60
CA GLN A 51 9.55 -15.91 5.28
C GLN A 51 10.30 -14.78 4.57
N SER A 52 10.23 -13.55 5.10
CA SER A 52 10.78 -12.36 4.45
C SER A 52 12.09 -11.91 5.09
N THR A 53 13.01 -11.43 4.26
CA THR A 53 14.21 -10.73 4.73
C THR A 53 13.89 -9.28 5.08
N LEU A 54 14.79 -8.62 5.81
CA LEU A 54 14.70 -7.17 6.04
C LEU A 54 14.66 -6.37 4.72
N GLN A 55 15.37 -6.85 3.69
CA GLN A 55 15.39 -6.21 2.37
C GLN A 55 14.04 -6.33 1.68
N ASP A 56 13.37 -7.48 1.77
CA ASP A 56 12.03 -7.68 1.22
C ASP A 56 11.03 -6.75 1.87
N ARG A 57 11.02 -6.68 3.21
CA ARG A 57 10.13 -5.79 3.96
C ARG A 57 10.35 -4.33 3.59
N ARG A 58 11.61 -3.89 3.46
CA ARG A 58 11.95 -2.52 3.08
C ARG A 58 11.46 -2.19 1.66
N LYS A 59 11.70 -3.08 0.70
CA LYS A 59 11.24 -2.89 -0.68
C LYS A 59 9.72 -2.87 -0.77
N ALA A 60 9.06 -3.82 -0.10
CA ALA A 60 7.60 -3.88 -0.06
C ALA A 60 6.98 -2.58 0.48
N PHE A 61 7.53 -2.07 1.59
CA PHE A 61 7.12 -0.77 2.14
C PHE A 61 7.35 0.39 1.16
N GLN A 62 8.53 0.46 0.53
CA GLN A 62 8.85 1.49 -0.44
C GLN A 62 7.90 1.46 -1.65
N PHE A 63 7.59 0.28 -2.17
CA PHE A 63 6.65 0.15 -3.28
C PHE A 63 5.22 0.49 -2.89
N ALA A 64 4.75 0.07 -1.71
CA ALA A 64 3.43 0.44 -1.20
C ALA A 64 3.31 1.96 -1.06
N TYR A 65 4.31 2.61 -0.44
CA TYR A 65 4.34 4.07 -0.33
C TYR A 65 4.29 4.76 -1.70
N LEU A 66 5.11 4.33 -2.66
CA LEU A 66 5.11 4.91 -4.00
C LEU A 66 3.77 4.72 -4.74
N SER A 67 3.12 3.56 -4.57
CA SER A 67 1.81 3.30 -5.17
C SER A 67 0.75 4.24 -4.61
N LEU A 68 0.71 4.44 -3.30
CA LEU A 68 -0.24 5.37 -2.66
C LEU A 68 0.00 6.83 -3.09
N MET A 69 1.26 7.27 -3.17
CA MET A 69 1.59 8.61 -3.66
C MET A 69 1.20 8.81 -5.13
N GLN A 70 1.27 7.77 -5.96
CA GLN A 70 0.83 7.83 -7.35
C GLN A 70 -0.69 7.98 -7.43
N GLU A 71 -1.42 7.20 -6.63
CA GLU A 71 -2.87 7.26 -6.51
C GLU A 71 -3.34 8.67 -6.08
N GLU A 72 -2.73 9.23 -5.03
CA GLU A 72 -3.04 10.59 -4.56
C GLU A 72 -2.86 11.63 -5.66
N LYS A 73 -1.76 11.57 -6.40
CA LYS A 73 -1.48 12.49 -7.51
C LYS A 73 -2.52 12.37 -8.61
N ILE A 74 -2.91 11.16 -8.98
CA ILE A 74 -3.92 10.92 -10.01
C ILE A 74 -5.28 11.50 -9.56
N GLN A 75 -5.69 11.22 -8.32
CA GLN A 75 -6.94 11.75 -7.77
C GLN A 75 -6.94 13.28 -7.71
N ALA A 76 -5.81 13.90 -7.33
CA ALA A 76 -5.67 15.35 -7.35
C ALA A 76 -5.80 15.94 -8.77
N ILE A 77 -5.20 15.30 -9.77
CA ILE A 77 -5.31 15.71 -11.18
C ILE A 77 -6.76 15.62 -11.66
N ILE A 78 -7.45 14.52 -11.37
CA ILE A 78 -8.87 14.33 -11.74
C ILE A 78 -9.73 15.43 -11.11
N LYS A 79 -9.53 15.72 -9.82
CA LYS A 79 -10.27 16.75 -9.09
C LYS A 79 -10.04 18.15 -9.68
N LEU A 80 -8.80 18.47 -10.07
CA LEU A 80 -8.48 19.73 -10.72
C LEU A 80 -9.17 19.88 -12.08
N HIS A 81 -9.20 18.82 -12.90
CA HIS A 81 -9.89 18.84 -14.19
C HIS A 81 -11.40 19.01 -14.02
N GLN A 82 -12.01 18.38 -13.01
CA GLN A 82 -13.44 18.54 -12.72
C GLN A 82 -13.79 19.99 -12.40
N ILE A 83 -12.99 20.67 -11.57
CA ILE A 83 -13.18 22.09 -11.22
C ILE A 83 -13.04 23.01 -12.44
N GLN A 84 -12.24 22.64 -13.44
CA GLN A 84 -12.06 23.43 -14.67
C GLN A 84 -13.22 23.27 -15.67
N LEU A 85 -14.06 22.24 -15.50
CA LEU A 85 -15.20 21.94 -16.37
C LEU A 85 -16.54 22.47 -15.81
N ASP A 86 -16.58 22.85 -14.53
CA ASP A 86 -17.72 23.45 -13.82
C ASP A 86 -17.61 25.00 -13.82
#